data_AF-A0A484GR76-F1
#
_entry.id   AF-A0A484GR76-F1
#
_cell.length_a   1.000
_cell.length_b   1.000
_cell.length_c   1.000
_cell.angle_alpha   90.00
_cell.angle_beta   90.00
_cell.angle_gamma   90.00
#
_symmetry.space_group_name_H-M   'P 1'
#
loop_
_entity.id
_entity.type
_entity.pdbx_description
1 polymer ?
#
loop_
_entity_poly.entity_id
_entity_poly.type
_entity_poly.pdbx_seq_one_letter_code
_entity_poly.pdbx_strand_id
1 'polypeptide(L)'
;YKAIKNIDFAWYEVTAVTMNRVWKNLCPQFVHNFHGFEKVDEESKEVFCNLVTLSEKLELNLQEDDVTELFAVRHKELANEDLME
;
A
#
# COMPACT_ATOMS: atom_id res chain seq x y z
N TYR A 1 23.06 -25.01 13.98
CA TYR A 1 22.29 -26.15 13.41
C TYR A 1 20.85 -26.22 13.91
N LYS A 2 20.58 -26.20 15.23
CA LYS A 2 19.20 -26.15 15.76
C LYS A 2 18.37 -24.96 15.27
N ALA A 3 18.94 -23.75 15.27
CA ALA A 3 18.24 -22.56 14.79
C ALA A 3 17.76 -22.70 13.33
N ILE A 4 18.62 -23.21 12.45
CA ILE A 4 18.30 -23.45 11.04
C ILE A 4 17.16 -24.46 10.91
N LYS A 5 17.17 -25.55 11.68
CA LYS A 5 16.09 -26.55 11.69
C LYS A 5 14.76 -26.01 12.22
N ASN A 6 14.81 -25.13 13.22
CA ASN A 6 13.59 -24.51 13.75
C ASN A 6 12.98 -23.54 12.73
N ILE A 7 13.82 -22.81 11.99
CA ILE A 7 13.39 -21.93 10.90
C ILE A 7 12.79 -22.77 9.77
N ASP A 8 13.47 -23.82 9.32
CA ASP A 8 12.97 -24.75 8.30
C ASP A 8 11.60 -25.35 8.68
N PHE A 9 11.45 -25.81 9.93
CA PHE A 9 10.20 -26.33 10.44
C PHE A 9 9.09 -25.26 10.48
N ALA A 10 9.41 -24.03 10.91
CA ALA A 10 8.44 -22.93 10.91
C ALA A 10 8.02 -22.53 9.49
N TRP A 11 8.92 -22.59 8.51
CA TRP A 11 8.62 -22.30 7.11
C TRP A 11 7.83 -23.41 6.41
N TYR A 12 7.92 -24.66 6.89
CA TYR A 12 7.23 -25.79 6.30
C TYR A 12 5.70 -25.61 6.22
N GLU A 13 5.11 -24.91 7.20
CA GLU A 13 3.66 -24.65 7.24
C GLU A 13 3.24 -23.44 6.38
N VAL A 14 4.21 -22.63 5.91
CA VAL A 14 3.91 -21.45 5.11
C VAL A 14 3.66 -21.86 3.67
N THR A 15 2.39 -21.88 3.29
CA THR A 15 2.00 -22.16 1.91
C THR A 15 2.37 -21.00 0.98
N ALA A 16 2.55 -21.30 -0.32
CA ALA A 16 2.69 -20.27 -1.35
C ALA A 16 1.51 -19.28 -1.37
N VAL A 17 0.30 -19.73 -1.00
CA VAL A 17 -0.88 -18.86 -0.87
C VAL A 17 -0.73 -17.89 0.28
N THR A 18 -0.27 -18.36 1.44
CA THR A 18 0.02 -17.51 2.62
C THR A 18 1.07 -16.47 2.27
N MET A 19 2.15 -16.91 1.62
CA MET A 19 3.24 -16.05 1.17
C MET A 19 2.75 -14.99 0.17
N ASN A 20 1.99 -15.40 -0.85
CA ASN A 20 1.42 -14.48 -1.83
C ASN A 20 0.44 -13.47 -1.21
N ARG A 21 -0.33 -13.85 -0.19
CA ARG A 21 -1.22 -12.92 0.54
C ARG A 21 -0.43 -11.88 1.32
N VAL A 22 0.64 -12.30 2.00
CA VAL A 22 1.51 -11.39 2.75
C VAL A 22 2.20 -10.41 1.79
N TRP A 23 2.81 -10.91 0.71
CA TRP A 23 3.46 -10.05 -0.28
C TRP A 23 2.48 -9.15 -1.02
N LYS A 24 1.25 -9.60 -1.30
CA LYS A 24 0.21 -8.74 -1.89
C LYS A 24 -0.11 -7.52 -1.01
N ASN A 25 0.02 -7.64 0.30
CA ASN A 25 -0.25 -6.54 1.23
C ASN A 25 0.99 -5.66 1.49
N LEU A 26 2.19 -6.24 1.50
CA LEU A 26 3.43 -5.54 1.84
C LEU A 26 4.17 -4.97 0.62
N CYS A 27 4.42 -5.81 -0.39
CA CYS A 27 5.13 -5.43 -1.62
C CYS A 27 4.50 -6.17 -2.80
N PRO A 28 3.36 -5.68 -3.29
CA PRO A 28 2.55 -6.36 -4.29
C PRO A 28 3.30 -6.63 -5.61
N GLN A 29 4.31 -5.82 -5.93
CA GLN A 29 5.18 -5.94 -7.12
C GLN A 29 5.90 -7.29 -7.22
N PHE A 30 6.04 -8.03 -6.12
CA PHE A 30 6.69 -9.35 -6.09
C PHE A 30 5.72 -10.53 -6.21
N VAL A 31 4.42 -10.29 -6.37
CA VAL A 31 3.43 -11.37 -6.55
C VAL A 31 3.19 -11.65 -8.03
N HIS A 32 3.33 -12.91 -8.43
CA HIS A 32 3.33 -13.34 -9.83
C HIS A 32 2.03 -13.01 -10.61
N ASN A 33 0.93 -12.74 -9.90
CA ASN A 33 -0.39 -12.39 -10.44
C ASN A 33 -0.89 -11.02 -9.94
N PHE A 34 0.02 -10.13 -9.54
CA PHE A 34 -0.37 -8.77 -9.18
C PHE A 34 -0.62 -7.96 -10.44
N HIS A 35 -1.88 -7.65 -10.71
CA HIS A 35 -2.30 -6.84 -11.86
C HIS A 35 -2.24 -5.33 -11.60
N GLY A 36 -1.53 -4.91 -10.55
CA GLY A 36 -1.59 -3.54 -10.03
C GLY A 36 -2.68 -3.38 -8.96
N PHE A 37 -2.68 -2.22 -8.32
CA PHE A 37 -3.91 -1.71 -7.72
C PHE A 37 -4.83 -1.30 -8.89
N GLU A 38 -6.14 -1.52 -8.76
CA GLU A 38 -7.09 -1.01 -9.74
C GLU A 38 -6.74 0.45 -10.02
N LYS A 39 -6.56 0.78 -11.31
CA LYS A 39 -6.41 2.18 -11.72
C LYS A 39 -7.59 2.91 -11.10
N VAL A 40 -7.31 4.05 -10.47
CA VAL A 40 -8.31 5.00 -9.94
C VAL A 40 -9.56 4.90 -10.83
N ASP A 41 -10.54 4.16 -10.33
CA ASP A 41 -11.78 3.90 -11.01
C ASP A 41 -12.61 5.19 -11.01
N GLU A 42 -13.73 5.17 -11.73
CA GLU A 42 -14.58 6.35 -11.81
C GLU A 42 -15.11 6.76 -10.41
N GLU A 43 -15.25 5.81 -9.47
CA GLU A 43 -15.58 6.06 -8.06
C GLU A 43 -14.46 6.83 -7.33
N SER A 44 -13.20 6.49 -7.55
CA SER A 44 -12.10 7.20 -6.90
C SER A 44 -11.86 8.58 -7.51
N LYS A 45 -12.13 8.79 -8.81
CA LYS A 45 -12.24 10.16 -9.35
C LYS A 45 -13.39 10.96 -8.71
N GLU A 46 -14.54 10.33 -8.48
CA GLU A 46 -15.66 10.98 -7.79
C GLU A 46 -15.27 11.41 -6.37
N VAL A 47 -14.52 10.57 -5.65
CA VAL A 47 -13.96 10.91 -4.33
C VAL A 47 -13.02 12.12 -4.40
N PHE A 48 -12.14 12.19 -5.41
CA PHE A 48 -11.27 13.35 -5.63
C PHE A 48 -12.08 14.64 -5.86
N CYS A 49 -13.06 14.60 -6.77
CA CYS A 49 -13.96 15.73 -7.06
C CYS A 49 -14.73 16.19 -5.83
N ASN A 50 -15.25 15.25 -5.04
CA ASN A 50 -15.97 15.55 -3.80
C ASN A 50 -15.08 16.21 -2.76
N LEU A 51 -13.82 15.79 -2.66
CA LEU A 51 -12.87 16.34 -1.68
C LEU A 51 -12.42 17.76 -2.06
N VAL A 52 -12.17 18.03 -3.34
CA VAL A 52 -11.91 19.39 -3.86
C VAL A 52 -13.13 20.29 -3.65
N THR A 53 -14.34 19.80 -3.94
CA THR A 53 -15.57 20.57 -3.69
C THR A 53 -15.77 20.86 -2.20
N LEU A 54 -15.40 19.92 -1.32
CA LEU A 54 -15.49 20.10 0.12
C LEU A 54 -14.42 21.07 0.64
N SER A 55 -13.22 21.07 0.06
CA SER A 55 -12.17 22.02 0.43
C SER A 55 -12.55 23.44 0.05
N GLU A 56 -13.14 23.66 -1.12
CA GLU A 56 -13.71 24.95 -1.54
C GLU A 56 -14.76 25.45 -0.53
N LYS A 57 -15.68 24.57 -0.10
CA LYS A 57 -16.71 24.89 0.90
C LYS A 57 -16.15 25.21 2.28
N LEU A 58 -15.00 24.64 2.62
CA LEU A 58 -14.30 24.88 3.88
C LEU A 58 -13.25 26.01 3.77
N GLU A 59 -13.17 26.69 2.62
CA GLU A 59 -12.16 27.71 2.31
C GLU A 59 -10.71 27.19 2.47
N LEU A 60 -10.54 25.88 2.35
CA LEU A 60 -9.25 25.20 2.27
C LEU A 60 -8.85 25.25 0.80
N ASN A 61 -7.93 26.16 0.46
CA ASN A 61 -7.49 26.44 -0.91
C ASN A 61 -6.64 25.28 -1.49
N LEU A 62 -7.24 24.09 -1.57
CA LEU A 62 -6.62 22.86 -2.08
C LEU A 62 -6.91 22.71 -3.57
N GLN A 63 -5.87 22.32 -4.31
CA GLN A 63 -5.93 21.92 -5.70
C GLN A 63 -5.96 20.39 -5.81
N GLU A 64 -6.29 19.88 -6.99
CA GLU A 64 -6.28 18.43 -7.29
C GLU A 64 -4.90 17.80 -7.03
N ASP A 65 -3.83 18.54 -7.30
CA ASP A 65 -2.45 18.13 -7.01
C ASP A 65 -2.18 17.99 -5.51
N ASP A 66 -2.76 18.84 -4.66
CA ASP A 66 -2.60 18.79 -3.19
C ASP A 66 -3.28 17.54 -2.61
N VAL A 67 -4.44 17.17 -3.18
CA VAL A 67 -5.14 15.94 -2.81
C VAL A 67 -4.34 14.73 -3.29
N THR A 68 -3.78 14.80 -4.50
CA THR A 68 -2.93 13.74 -5.06
C THR A 68 -1.69 13.52 -4.20
N GLU A 69 -1.05 14.60 -3.75
CA GLU A 69 0.08 14.55 -2.82
C GLU A 69 -0.33 13.94 -1.48
N LEU A 70 -1.47 14.31 -0.90
CA LEU A 70 -1.98 13.74 0.35
C LEU A 70 -2.11 12.21 0.29
N PHE A 71 -2.61 11.67 -0.83
CA PHE A 71 -2.69 10.22 -1.04
C PHE A 71 -1.35 9.59 -1.40
N ALA A 72 -0.47 10.29 -2.11
CA ALA A 72 0.89 9.83 -2.43
C ALA A 72 1.80 9.77 -1.20
N VAL A 73 1.63 10.66 -0.22
CA VAL A 73 2.35 10.64 1.06
C VAL A 73 2.04 9.36 1.86
N ARG A 74 0.83 8.81 1.71
CA ARG A 74 0.48 7.51 2.32
C ARG A 74 1.19 6.32 1.67
N HIS A 75 1.74 6.51 0.47
CA HIS A 75 2.58 5.54 -0.25
C HIS A 75 4.08 5.77 -0.06
N LYS A 76 4.51 6.73 0.76
CA LYS A 76 5.90 6.84 1.16
C LYS A 76 6.21 5.65 2.05
N GLU A 77 6.70 4.58 1.43
CA GLU A 77 7.15 3.36 2.10
C GLU A 77 8.10 3.75 3.25
N LEU A 78 7.90 3.16 4.43
CA LEU A 78 8.90 3.26 5.49
C LEU A 78 10.26 2.90 4.90
N ALA A 79 11.24 3.79 5.04
CA ALA A 79 12.60 3.44 4.69
C ALA A 79 13.08 2.39 5.69
N ASN A 80 14.02 1.52 5.28
CA ASN A 80 14.65 0.57 6.19
C ASN A 80 15.27 1.28 7.42
N GLU A 81 15.62 2.55 7.28
CA GLU A 81 16.11 3.42 8.36
C GLU A 81 15.03 3.69 9.42
N ASP A 82 13.76 3.83 9.05
CA ASP A 82 12.62 4.01 9.97
C ASP A 82 12.25 2.72 10.73
N LEU A 83 12.73 1.56 10.27
CA LEU A 83 12.51 0.25 10.90
C LEU A 83 13.63 -0.14 11.88
N MET A 84 14.74 0.62 11.89
CA MET A 84 15.92 0.35 12.70
C MET A 84 16.05 1.23 13.95
N GLU A 85 15.13 2.17 14.18
CA GLU A 85 14.93 2.86 15.48
C GLU A 85 14.02 2.06 16.42
#